data_AF-A6VT18-F1
#
_entry.id   AF-A6VT18-F1
#
_cell.length_a   1.000
_cell.length_b   1.000
_cell.length_c   1.000
_cell.angle_alpha   90.00
_cell.angle_beta   90.00
_cell.angle_gamma   90.00
#
_symmetry.space_group_name_H-M   'P 1'
#
loop_
_entity.id
_entity.type
_entity.pdbx_description
1 polymer ?
#
loop_
_entity_poly.entity_id
_entity_poly.type
_entity_poly.pdbx_seq_one_letter_code
_entity_poly.pdbx_strand_id
1 'polypeptide(L)'
;MLKIIDVDWVKDHTLALTFSDGFEGEADLSDYFSKPPFANVKDFKRFALTADGALNWSGNELTASTLRSIVKGAYQAAAMRFDVEQMEEVIKQASWDSMKEGRPDILQAAIRSYVELFGHGVVIARAGIKSRTSAYRSLKPETKPNFATLVQLAHAVIEIAKERVGESLPNSVTVSH
;
A
#
# COMPACT_ATOMS: atom_id res chain seq x y z
N MET A 1 -10.04 13.85 1.22
CA MET A 1 -9.30 15.02 1.75
C MET A 1 -7.85 14.62 1.86
N LEU A 2 -6.91 15.45 1.38
CA LEU A 2 -5.47 15.15 1.45
C LEU A 2 -5.00 15.20 2.91
N LYS A 3 -4.19 14.23 3.32
CA LYS A 3 -3.61 14.14 4.67
C LYS A 3 -2.13 13.80 4.60
N ILE A 4 -1.36 14.26 5.58
CA ILE A 4 -0.05 13.70 5.89
C ILE A 4 -0.30 12.43 6.70
N ILE A 5 0.31 11.33 6.27
CA ILE A 5 0.15 10.01 6.90
C ILE A 5 1.44 9.53 7.55
N ASP A 6 2.58 10.08 7.15
CA ASP A 6 3.88 9.82 7.76
C ASP A 6 4.79 11.05 7.63
N VAL A 7 5.72 11.19 8.58
CA VAL A 7 6.65 12.33 8.64
C VAL A 7 7.91 11.95 9.40
N ASP A 8 9.06 12.19 8.78
CA ASP A 8 10.38 12.02 9.38
C ASP A 8 11.20 13.30 9.31
N TRP A 9 11.96 13.57 10.38
CA TRP A 9 12.94 14.65 10.37
C TRP A 9 14.22 14.20 9.66
N VAL A 10 14.64 14.94 8.63
CA VAL A 10 15.84 14.60 7.84
C VAL A 10 17.05 15.37 8.36
N LYS A 11 16.98 16.71 8.27
CA LYS A 11 18.03 17.64 8.70
C LYS A 11 17.45 19.04 8.84
N ASP A 12 18.04 19.88 9.69
CA ASP A 12 17.64 21.29 9.85
C ASP A 12 16.10 21.45 9.93
N HIS A 13 15.52 22.28 9.04
CA HIS A 13 14.06 22.47 8.88
C HIS A 13 13.47 21.62 7.74
N THR A 14 14.13 20.53 7.35
CA THR A 14 13.69 19.63 6.27
C THR A 14 13.00 18.40 6.85
N LEU A 15 11.81 18.09 6.33
CA LEU A 15 11.04 16.90 6.65
C LEU A 15 10.85 16.03 5.40
N ALA A 16 10.94 14.72 5.58
CA ALA A 16 10.40 13.75 4.63
C ALA A 16 8.92 13.54 4.96
N LEU A 17 8.05 13.64 3.96
CA LEU A 17 6.60 13.62 4.12
C LEU A 17 5.96 12.58 3.20
N THR A 18 5.02 11.82 3.75
CA THR A 18 4.17 10.89 2.99
C THR A 18 2.72 11.37 3.05
N PHE A 19 2.10 11.46 1.88
CA PHE A 19 0.73 11.94 1.73
C PHE A 19 -0.25 10.82 1.41
N SER A 20 -1.50 10.99 1.80
CA SER A 20 -2.59 10.03 1.57
C SER A 20 -2.92 9.81 0.08
N ASP A 21 -2.43 10.65 -0.82
CA ASP A 21 -2.56 10.51 -2.27
C ASP A 21 -1.41 9.69 -2.90
N GLY A 22 -0.50 9.17 -2.08
CA GLY A 22 0.67 8.39 -2.51
C GLY A 22 1.86 9.25 -2.94
N PHE A 23 1.81 10.57 -2.77
CA PHE A 23 2.99 11.41 -2.99
C PHE A 23 3.93 11.35 -1.80
N GLU A 24 5.24 11.31 -2.08
CA GLU A 24 6.28 11.36 -1.05
C GLU A 24 7.41 12.28 -1.50
N GLY A 25 8.09 12.90 -0.53
CA GLY A 25 9.29 13.67 -0.82
C GLY A 25 9.73 14.51 0.36
N GLU A 26 10.68 15.41 0.10
CA GLU A 26 11.22 16.30 1.11
C GLU A 26 10.68 17.72 0.97
N ALA A 27 10.40 18.35 2.11
CA ALA A 27 10.00 19.74 2.21
C ALA A 27 10.98 20.50 3.10
N ASP A 28 11.61 21.53 2.54
CA ASP A 28 12.41 22.48 3.31
C ASP A 28 11.50 23.59 3.85
N LEU A 29 11.39 23.67 5.17
CA LEU A 29 10.53 24.62 5.89
C LEU A 29 11.30 25.85 6.40
N SER A 30 12.56 26.04 6.01
CA SER A 30 13.40 27.14 6.50
C SER A 30 12.74 28.51 6.31
N ASP A 31 12.10 28.74 5.16
CA ASP A 31 11.41 30.00 4.87
C ASP A 31 10.22 30.24 5.79
N TYR A 32 9.48 29.18 6.16
CA TYR A 32 8.36 29.29 7.11
C TYR A 32 8.88 29.63 8.50
N PHE A 33 9.91 28.91 8.95
CA PHE A 33 10.52 29.10 10.27
C PHE A 33 11.35 30.39 10.39
N SER A 34 11.60 31.09 9.29
CA SER A 34 12.20 32.43 9.31
C SER A 34 11.20 33.56 9.65
N LYS A 35 9.88 33.28 9.65
CA LYS A 35 8.82 34.30 9.79
C LYS A 35 7.79 33.93 10.86
N PRO A 36 7.16 34.91 11.53
CA PRO A 36 6.00 34.64 12.37
C PRO A 36 4.89 33.92 11.59
N PRO A 37 4.15 32.98 12.22
CA PRO A 37 4.21 32.64 13.63
C PRO A 37 5.30 31.60 13.99
N PHE A 38 5.93 30.96 13.00
CA PHE A 38 6.87 29.85 13.22
C PHE A 38 8.25 30.27 13.70
N ALA A 39 8.67 31.53 13.48
CA ALA A 39 9.93 32.08 13.98
C ALA A 39 10.12 31.96 15.51
N ASN A 40 9.04 31.82 16.27
CA ASN A 40 9.09 31.68 17.72
C ASN A 40 9.17 30.21 18.19
N VAL A 41 9.11 29.24 17.28
CA VAL A 41 9.21 27.82 17.61
C VAL A 41 10.67 27.49 17.90
N LYS A 42 10.97 27.18 19.16
CA LYS A 42 12.35 26.89 19.62
C LYS A 42 12.83 25.48 19.28
N ASP A 43 11.91 24.54 19.11
CA ASP A 43 12.21 23.14 18.83
C ASP A 43 11.43 22.68 17.59
N PHE A 44 12.13 22.69 16.45
CA PHE A 44 11.57 22.25 15.19
C PHE A 44 11.15 20.77 15.20
N LYS A 45 11.84 19.91 15.96
CA LYS A 45 11.54 18.47 15.93
C LYS A 45 10.29 18.12 16.74
N ARG A 46 9.82 19.05 17.59
CA ARG A 46 8.65 18.86 18.44
C ARG A 46 7.36 19.26 17.74
N PHE A 47 7.11 18.63 16.60
CA PHE A 47 5.80 18.70 15.92
C PHE A 47 4.90 17.55 16.34
N ALA A 48 3.61 17.72 16.10
CA ALA A 48 2.61 16.66 16.18
C ALA A 48 1.87 16.52 14.85
N LEU A 49 1.62 15.28 14.44
CA LEU A 49 0.68 14.96 13.37
C LEU A 49 -0.74 14.95 13.95
N THR A 50 -1.60 15.82 13.45
CA THR A 50 -2.98 15.95 13.93
C THR A 50 -3.90 14.89 13.29
N ALA A 51 -5.08 14.67 13.88
CA ALA A 51 -6.03 13.64 13.40
C ALA A 51 -6.60 13.94 11.98
N ASP A 52 -6.63 15.21 11.59
CA ASP A 52 -6.99 15.67 10.26
C ASP A 52 -5.82 15.63 9.26
N GLY A 53 -4.60 15.31 9.72
CA GLY A 53 -3.44 15.06 8.86
C GLY A 53 -2.61 16.31 8.55
N ALA A 54 -2.55 17.27 9.47
CA ALA A 54 -1.69 18.45 9.39
C ALA A 54 -0.51 18.34 10.38
N LEU A 55 0.52 19.15 10.18
CA LEU A 55 1.62 19.26 11.15
C LEU A 55 1.43 20.48 12.02
N ASN A 56 1.54 20.28 13.33
CA ASN A 56 1.35 21.33 14.33
C ASN A 56 2.59 21.51 15.21
N TRP A 57 3.01 22.77 15.36
CA TRP A 57 4.03 23.20 16.31
C TRP A 57 3.41 24.13 17.34
N SER A 58 2.98 23.56 18.47
CA SER A 58 2.48 24.32 19.62
C SER A 58 1.38 25.34 19.27
N GLY A 59 0.44 24.93 18.41
CA GLY A 59 -0.69 25.75 17.96
C GLY A 59 -0.50 26.39 16.59
N ASN A 60 0.70 26.38 16.02
CA ASN A 60 0.94 26.83 14.64
C ASN A 60 0.88 25.65 13.68
N GLU A 61 0.00 25.70 12.70
CA GLU A 61 -0.29 24.55 11.84
C GLU A 61 0.11 24.78 10.37
N LEU A 62 0.65 23.73 9.75
CA LEU A 62 0.83 23.61 8.31
C LEU A 62 -0.02 22.45 7.79
N THR A 63 -0.99 22.79 6.95
CA THR A 63 -1.91 21.80 6.37
C THR A 63 -1.19 20.88 5.37
N ALA A 64 -1.76 19.69 5.15
CA ALA A 64 -1.29 18.77 4.12
C ALA A 64 -1.20 19.44 2.73
N SER A 65 -2.19 20.24 2.34
CA SER A 65 -2.20 20.94 1.05
C SER A 65 -1.07 21.97 0.92
N THR A 66 -0.79 22.70 2.00
CA THR A 66 0.32 23.68 2.04
C THR A 66 1.66 22.98 1.90
N LEU A 67 1.86 21.88 2.62
CA LEU A 67 3.11 21.14 2.54
C LEU A 67 3.25 20.45 1.17
N ARG A 68 2.16 19.88 0.64
CA ARG A 68 2.12 19.22 -0.66
C ARG A 68 2.59 20.09 -1.82
N SER A 69 2.35 21.41 -1.76
CA SER A 69 2.73 22.35 -2.84
C SER A 69 4.21 22.73 -2.84
N ILE A 70 4.92 22.53 -1.72
CA ILE A 70 6.34 22.85 -1.57
C ILE A 70 7.24 21.61 -1.57
N VAL A 71 6.66 20.42 -1.32
CA VAL A 71 7.41 19.15 -1.33
C VAL A 71 8.01 18.93 -2.70
N LYS A 72 9.33 18.76 -2.73
CA LYS A 72 10.05 18.27 -3.90
C LYS A 72 10.12 16.76 -3.78
N GLY A 73 9.27 16.11 -4.56
CA GLY A 73 9.05 14.68 -4.46
C GLY A 73 8.50 14.11 -5.75
N ALA A 74 8.13 12.85 -5.68
CA ALA A 74 7.45 12.18 -6.74
C ALA A 74 6.20 11.53 -6.18
N TYR A 75 5.21 11.30 -7.05
CA TYR A 75 4.27 10.24 -6.76
C TYR A 75 5.09 8.97 -6.71
N GLN A 76 5.29 8.44 -5.51
CA GLN A 76 5.63 7.04 -5.42
C GLN A 76 4.39 6.35 -5.98
N ALA A 77 4.58 5.54 -7.02
CA ALA A 77 3.48 4.83 -7.66
C ALA A 77 2.93 3.81 -6.66
N ALA A 78 2.16 4.28 -5.66
CA ALA A 78 1.88 3.60 -4.42
C ALA A 78 3.00 2.62 -4.07
N ALA A 79 4.08 3.11 -3.46
CA ALA A 79 4.85 2.23 -2.60
C ALA A 79 3.98 1.90 -1.37
N MET A 80 2.83 1.26 -1.58
CA MET A 80 2.60 0.04 -0.85
C MET A 80 3.87 -0.75 -1.02
N ARG A 81 4.75 -0.65 -0.02
CA ARG A 81 5.78 -1.64 0.18
C ARG A 81 5.00 -2.93 0.43
N PHE A 82 4.75 -3.65 -0.66
CA PHE A 82 4.31 -5.01 -0.59
C PHE A 82 5.51 -5.74 -0.03
N ASP A 83 5.45 -6.07 1.25
CA ASP A 83 6.29 -7.13 1.73
C ASP A 83 5.75 -8.41 1.09
N VAL A 84 6.33 -8.76 -0.06
CA VAL A 84 5.94 -9.94 -0.84
C VAL A 84 6.17 -11.18 0.01
N GLU A 85 7.21 -11.21 0.84
CA GLU A 85 7.48 -12.32 1.76
C GLU A 85 6.35 -12.46 2.78
N GLN A 86 5.92 -11.34 3.39
CA GLN A 86 4.79 -11.33 4.32
C GLN A 86 3.48 -11.73 3.64
N MET A 87 3.23 -11.27 2.42
CA MET A 87 2.05 -11.68 1.64
C MET A 87 2.06 -13.17 1.35
N GLU A 88 3.20 -13.71 0.89
CA GLU A 88 3.37 -15.13 0.67
C GLU A 88 3.18 -15.94 1.95
N GLU A 89 3.69 -15.45 3.09
CA GLU A 89 3.53 -16.11 4.38
C GLU A 89 2.06 -16.17 4.82
N VAL A 90 1.34 -15.04 4.74
CA VAL A 90 -0.10 -14.99 5.05
C VAL A 90 -0.90 -15.95 4.17
N ILE A 91 -0.61 -15.98 2.86
CA ILE A 91 -1.29 -16.89 1.93
C ILE A 91 -0.94 -18.36 2.22
N LYS A 92 0.34 -18.68 2.54
CA LYS A 92 0.78 -20.04 2.91
C LYS A 92 0.09 -20.52 4.20
N GLN A 93 0.05 -19.69 5.23
CA GLN A 93 -0.62 -20.02 6.50
C GLN A 93 -2.13 -20.21 6.29
N ALA A 94 -2.79 -19.26 5.61
CA ALA A 94 -4.22 -19.36 5.32
C ALA A 94 -4.55 -20.60 4.46
N SER A 95 -3.66 -21.00 3.55
CA SER A 95 -3.80 -22.23 2.76
C SER A 95 -3.72 -23.48 3.65
N TRP A 96 -2.74 -23.52 4.56
CA TRP A 96 -2.58 -24.63 5.51
C TRP A 96 -3.79 -24.76 6.44
N ASP A 97 -4.20 -23.65 7.06
CA ASP A 97 -5.37 -23.62 7.95
C ASP A 97 -6.64 -24.00 7.21
N SER A 98 -6.82 -23.51 5.98
CA SER A 98 -7.95 -23.87 5.14
C SER A 98 -8.04 -25.38 4.87
N MET A 99 -6.91 -26.03 4.56
CA MET A 99 -6.85 -27.48 4.35
C MET A 99 -7.09 -28.26 5.63
N LYS A 100 -6.45 -27.85 6.74
CA LYS A 100 -6.53 -28.51 8.04
C LYS A 100 -7.94 -28.45 8.63
N GLU A 101 -8.59 -27.30 8.53
CA GLU A 101 -9.93 -27.04 9.07
C GLU A 101 -11.04 -27.46 8.09
N GLY A 102 -10.71 -27.80 6.84
CA GLY A 102 -11.71 -28.03 5.79
C GLY A 102 -12.54 -26.77 5.50
N ARG A 103 -11.94 -25.58 5.67
CA ARG A 103 -12.58 -24.26 5.61
C ARG A 103 -11.98 -23.40 4.50
N PRO A 104 -12.50 -23.49 3.26
CA PRO A 104 -12.05 -22.68 2.11
C PRO A 104 -12.19 -21.17 2.31
N ASP A 105 -13.07 -20.73 3.20
CA ASP A 105 -13.34 -19.33 3.51
C ASP A 105 -12.13 -18.63 4.19
N ILE A 106 -11.26 -19.37 4.88
CA ILE A 106 -10.02 -18.84 5.47
C ILE A 106 -9.08 -18.34 4.38
N LEU A 107 -8.81 -19.19 3.38
CA LEU A 107 -7.98 -18.83 2.23
C LEU A 107 -8.64 -17.73 1.39
N GLN A 108 -9.96 -17.80 1.21
CA GLN A 108 -10.73 -16.77 0.52
C GLN A 108 -10.58 -15.40 1.18
N ALA A 109 -10.70 -15.32 2.51
CA ALA A 109 -10.57 -14.07 3.25
C ALA A 109 -9.19 -13.44 3.08
N ALA A 110 -8.12 -14.26 3.14
CA ALA A 110 -6.75 -13.82 2.92
C ALA A 110 -6.53 -13.29 1.51
N ILE A 111 -7.06 -13.96 0.47
CA ILE A 111 -6.89 -13.55 -0.93
C ILE A 111 -7.72 -12.30 -1.25
N ARG A 112 -8.96 -12.23 -0.74
CA ARG A 112 -9.93 -11.19 -1.12
C ARG A 112 -9.41 -9.77 -0.89
N SER A 113 -8.74 -9.52 0.24
CA SER A 113 -8.16 -8.21 0.55
C SER A 113 -7.16 -7.76 -0.51
N TYR A 114 -6.30 -8.67 -0.98
CA TYR A 114 -5.33 -8.38 -2.04
C TYR A 114 -5.98 -8.26 -3.42
N VAL A 115 -7.06 -9.00 -3.70
CA VAL A 115 -7.81 -8.83 -4.97
C VAL A 115 -8.53 -7.50 -5.02
N GLU A 116 -9.13 -7.06 -3.91
CA GLU A 116 -9.74 -5.74 -3.79
C GLU A 116 -8.68 -4.65 -4.00
N LEU A 117 -7.48 -4.87 -3.46
CA LEU A 117 -6.37 -3.94 -3.56
C LEU A 117 -5.77 -3.82 -4.97
N PHE A 118 -5.52 -4.95 -5.64
CA PHE A 118 -4.95 -4.96 -6.99
C PHE A 118 -5.99 -4.70 -8.08
N GLY A 119 -7.27 -4.81 -7.75
CA GLY A 119 -8.37 -4.68 -8.67
C GLY A 119 -8.75 -6.03 -9.28
N HIS A 120 -10.00 -6.42 -9.06
CA HIS A 120 -10.56 -7.70 -9.51
C HIS A 120 -10.29 -8.01 -10.99
N GLY A 121 -10.47 -7.02 -11.88
CA GLY A 121 -10.27 -7.23 -13.32
C GLY A 121 -8.84 -7.62 -13.68
N VAL A 122 -7.85 -6.98 -13.03
CA VAL A 122 -6.42 -7.22 -13.25
C VAL A 122 -6.05 -8.60 -12.74
N VAL A 123 -6.43 -8.94 -11.50
CA VAL A 123 -6.11 -10.24 -10.91
C VAL A 123 -6.76 -11.39 -11.67
N ILE A 124 -8.05 -11.27 -12.04
CA ILE A 124 -8.76 -12.33 -12.77
C ILE A 124 -8.12 -12.59 -14.14
N ALA A 125 -7.70 -11.52 -14.83
CA ALA A 125 -7.00 -11.64 -16.11
C ALA A 125 -5.65 -12.33 -15.95
N ARG A 126 -4.86 -11.94 -14.94
CA ARG A 126 -3.56 -12.56 -14.62
C ARG A 126 -3.71 -14.03 -14.23
N ALA A 127 -4.74 -14.38 -13.46
CA ALA A 127 -5.05 -15.74 -13.03
C ALA A 127 -5.49 -16.67 -14.18
N GLY A 128 -5.72 -16.15 -15.39
CA GLY A 128 -6.18 -16.96 -16.54
C GLY A 128 -7.58 -17.55 -16.37
N ILE A 129 -8.39 -16.99 -15.46
CA ILE A 129 -9.73 -17.53 -15.17
C ILE A 129 -10.70 -17.15 -16.29
N LYS A 130 -11.12 -18.15 -17.07
CA LYS A 130 -12.02 -17.99 -18.23
C LYS A 130 -13.38 -17.38 -17.88
N SER A 131 -13.89 -17.64 -16.67
CA SER A 131 -15.20 -17.16 -16.22
C SER A 131 -15.05 -16.15 -15.10
N ARG A 132 -15.25 -14.87 -15.43
CA ARG A 132 -15.28 -13.78 -14.42
C ARG A 132 -16.32 -14.05 -13.33
N THR A 133 -17.47 -14.62 -13.70
CA THR A 133 -18.52 -15.03 -12.76
C THR A 133 -18.05 -16.09 -11.76
N SER A 134 -17.23 -17.05 -12.19
CA SER A 134 -16.64 -18.06 -11.30
C SER A 134 -15.65 -17.46 -10.31
N ALA A 135 -14.83 -16.50 -10.76
CA ALA A 135 -13.93 -15.76 -9.89
C ALA A 135 -14.69 -14.89 -8.87
N TYR A 136 -15.68 -14.13 -9.30
CA TYR A 136 -16.52 -13.32 -8.40
C TYR A 136 -17.25 -14.17 -7.37
N ARG A 137 -17.76 -15.34 -7.79
CA ARG A 137 -18.37 -16.29 -6.86
C ARG A 137 -17.34 -16.72 -5.82
N SER A 138 -16.18 -17.20 -6.23
CA SER A 138 -15.14 -17.69 -5.30
C SER A 138 -14.59 -16.62 -4.35
N LEU A 139 -14.76 -15.33 -4.66
CA LEU A 139 -14.38 -14.22 -3.78
C LEU A 139 -15.52 -13.73 -2.88
N LYS A 140 -16.77 -14.14 -3.13
CA LYS A 140 -17.95 -13.71 -2.37
C LYS A 140 -18.10 -14.51 -1.07
N PRO A 141 -18.12 -13.87 0.13
CA PRO A 141 -18.10 -14.56 1.43
C PRO A 141 -19.25 -15.53 1.65
N GLU A 142 -20.44 -15.25 1.09
CA GLU A 142 -21.63 -16.07 1.32
C GLU A 142 -21.70 -17.30 0.40
N THR A 143 -20.63 -17.61 -0.33
CA THR A 143 -20.60 -18.74 -1.26
C THR A 143 -19.54 -19.74 -0.85
N LYS A 144 -19.72 -21.01 -1.24
CA LYS A 144 -18.67 -22.02 -1.11
C LYS A 144 -17.64 -21.77 -2.21
N PRO A 145 -16.42 -21.29 -1.89
CA PRO A 145 -15.46 -20.95 -2.92
C PRO A 145 -14.85 -22.21 -3.54
N ASN A 146 -14.46 -22.11 -4.81
CA ASN A 146 -13.74 -23.18 -5.47
C ASN A 146 -12.25 -23.05 -5.13
N PHE A 147 -11.69 -24.06 -4.46
CA PHE A 147 -10.29 -24.06 -4.03
C PHE A 147 -9.31 -23.89 -5.19
N ALA A 148 -9.58 -24.50 -6.35
CA ALA A 148 -8.74 -24.32 -7.53
C ALA A 148 -8.75 -22.87 -8.02
N THR A 149 -9.91 -22.20 -7.98
CA THR A 149 -10.02 -20.78 -8.30
C THR A 149 -9.29 -19.91 -7.28
N LEU A 150 -9.38 -20.22 -5.99
CA LEU A 150 -8.63 -19.50 -4.95
C LEU A 150 -7.12 -19.62 -5.16
N VAL A 151 -6.60 -20.81 -5.45
CA VAL A 151 -5.18 -21.02 -5.74
C VAL A 151 -4.74 -20.18 -6.95
N GLN A 152 -5.51 -20.17 -8.05
CA GLN A 152 -5.22 -19.34 -9.23
C GLN A 152 -5.17 -17.84 -8.90
N LEU A 153 -6.10 -17.36 -8.07
CA LEU A 153 -6.13 -15.97 -7.63
C LEU A 153 -4.95 -15.63 -6.71
N ALA A 154 -4.55 -16.54 -5.81
CA ALA A 154 -3.40 -16.37 -4.94
C ALA A 154 -2.09 -16.22 -5.73
N HIS A 155 -1.86 -17.08 -6.72
CA HIS A 155 -0.71 -16.97 -7.61
C HIS A 155 -0.68 -15.63 -8.34
N ALA A 156 -1.81 -15.22 -8.93
CA ALA A 156 -1.90 -13.95 -9.62
C ALA A 156 -1.63 -12.74 -8.71
N VAL A 157 -2.14 -12.78 -7.48
CA VAL A 157 -1.89 -11.76 -6.45
C VAL A 157 -0.39 -11.64 -6.15
N ILE A 158 0.31 -12.76 -5.94
CA ILE A 158 1.75 -12.77 -5.66
C ILE A 158 2.55 -12.26 -6.87
N GLU A 159 2.22 -12.71 -8.08
CA GLU A 159 2.90 -12.25 -9.30
C GLU A 159 2.76 -10.74 -9.53
N ILE A 160 1.55 -10.19 -9.30
CA ILE A 160 1.30 -8.75 -9.40
C ILE A 160 2.09 -8.01 -8.32
N ALA A 161 2.17 -8.56 -7.10
CA ALA A 161 2.96 -7.96 -6.03
C ALA A 161 4.44 -7.89 -6.39
N LYS A 162 5.04 -8.99 -6.88
CA LYS A 162 6.44 -9.08 -7.34
C LYS A 162 6.75 -8.07 -8.44
N GLU A 163 5.88 -7.99 -9.44
CA GLU A 163 6.01 -7.04 -10.54
C GLU A 163 6.00 -5.58 -10.05
N ARG A 164 5.16 -5.25 -9.06
CA ARG A 164 5.07 -3.89 -8.50
C ARG A 164 6.27 -3.49 -7.65
N VAL A 165 6.97 -4.44 -7.02
CA VAL A 165 8.21 -4.17 -6.26
C VAL A 165 9.49 -4.30 -7.09
N GLY A 166 9.36 -4.60 -8.39
CA GLY A 166 10.51 -4.74 -9.30
C GLY A 166 11.28 -6.05 -9.15
N GLU A 167 10.71 -7.07 -8.48
CA GLU A 167 11.26 -8.41 -8.50
C GLU A 167 11.05 -9.02 -9.88
N SER A 168 12.14 -9.33 -10.57
CA SER A 168 12.09 -10.04 -11.86
C SER A 168 11.46 -11.42 -11.66
N LEU A 169 10.30 -11.65 -12.28
CA LEU A 169 9.70 -12.98 -12.41
C LEU A 169 10.75 -13.94 -13.00
N PRO A 170 10.96 -15.14 -12.43
CA PRO A 170 11.80 -16.13 -13.10
C PRO A 170 11.15 -16.47 -14.44
N ASN A 171 11.86 -16.13 -15.53
CA ASN A 171 11.45 -16.35 -16.90
C ASN A 171 10.87 -17.76 -17.06
N SER A 172 9.60 -17.81 -17.48
CA SER A 172 9.00 -19.05 -17.93
C SER A 172 9.87 -19.64 -19.04
N VAL A 173 10.25 -20.90 -18.84
CA VAL A 173 11.10 -21.69 -19.71
C VAL A 173 10.65 -21.51 -21.16
N THR A 174 11.53 -20.90 -21.97
CA THR A 174 11.46 -20.98 -23.42
C THR A 174 11.74 -22.44 -23.76
N VAL A 175 10.68 -23.21 -24.03
CA VAL A 175 10.82 -24.53 -24.62
C VAL A 175 11.21 -24.29 -26.08
N SER A 176 12.51 -24.40 -26.34
CA SER A 176 13.06 -24.50 -27.69
C SER A 176 13.16 -25.97 -28.08
N HIS A 177 12.65 -26.25 -29.29
CA HIS A 177 12.70 -27.47 -30.11
C HIS A 177 11.56 -28.48 -29.94
#